data_AF-A0A661BH43-F1
#
_entry.id   AF-A0A661BH43-F1
#
_cell.length_a   1.000
_cell.length_b   1.000
_cell.length_c   1.000
_cell.angle_alpha   90.00
_cell.angle_beta   90.00
_cell.angle_gamma   90.00
#
_symmetry.space_group_name_H-M   'P 1'
#
loop_
_entity.id
_entity.type
_entity.pdbx_description
1 polymer ?
#
loop_
_entity_poly.entity_id
_entity_poly.type
_entity_poly.pdbx_seq_one_letter_code
_entity_poly.pdbx_strand_id
1 'polypeptide(L)'
;MNIFLSSIITLTLLTQCSHCEKNNIARKQVYQETIPYEYIISRSSDDFTLAKSGATMAVAMLDSNKLDIQLIFRVGRRLSFSMLTDDISLNCHPVWGPDDQSIIFDSNRNQKIAIWELSLSEKEPKLLIDSDDGMCFAANLSPDGSKIAYTSAKYSDPHWWTYYITCPLGENVRPENFQIILRDIQSKKDKIITFGMLPVFSPDGTKIAYSSYNGNDWDLWTIMLSSGEKKQLTSTSDNDFYASWSPDGKWIAFCRENPLKSTSDIWLIHPDGKSLMQLTSTKNNNEGGPFWNNDGIYIHTDNGENTPYDIALIPSELLPIAEIETSEPVSKKKDFTIQILNSTMINGLAARTQKLLESKGYTVADIGNTKKERNLYKGKIYYKPGARNMAKEIAEIIPGTQRLYESTKFKYDIVVVLGRNTKL
;
A
#
# COMPACT_ATOMS: atom_id res chain seq x y z
N MET A 1 12.53 52.17 14.20
CA MET A 1 13.03 52.34 15.57
C MET A 1 11.82 52.60 16.47
N ASN A 2 11.30 51.55 17.12
CA ASN A 2 10.67 51.49 18.46
C ASN A 2 9.64 52.55 18.93
N ILE A 3 8.52 52.31 19.64
CA ILE A 3 7.73 51.17 20.21
C ILE A 3 6.33 51.78 20.57
N PHE A 4 5.26 50.98 20.58
CA PHE A 4 4.25 50.80 21.69
C PHE A 4 2.83 50.47 21.21
N LEU A 5 2.46 49.20 21.40
CA LEU A 5 1.09 48.69 21.47
C LEU A 5 0.41 49.17 22.76
N SER A 6 -0.90 49.39 22.69
CA SER A 6 -1.80 49.41 23.85
C SER A 6 -2.89 48.36 23.69
N SER A 7 -3.09 47.63 24.79
CA SER A 7 -4.09 46.61 25.07
C SER A 7 -5.49 47.20 25.18
N ILE A 8 -6.55 46.41 24.94
CA ILE A 8 -7.81 46.42 25.72
C ILE A 8 -8.59 45.13 25.44
N ILE A 9 -8.95 44.44 26.52
CA ILE A 9 -9.90 43.32 26.62
C ILE A 9 -11.27 43.93 26.94
N THR A 10 -12.35 43.42 26.35
CA THR A 10 -13.68 43.54 26.97
C THR A 10 -14.56 42.33 26.63
N LEU A 11 -15.13 41.75 27.67
CA LEU A 11 -16.00 40.57 27.72
C LEU A 11 -17.37 41.03 28.24
N THR A 12 -18.48 40.66 27.61
CA THR A 12 -19.86 40.61 28.18
C THR A 12 -20.79 40.01 27.10
N LEU A 13 -21.52 38.89 27.17
CA LEU A 13 -22.39 38.13 28.11
C LEU A 13 -23.91 38.27 27.79
N LEU A 14 -24.59 37.11 27.79
CA LEU A 14 -26.05 36.81 27.92
C LEU A 14 -26.84 36.70 26.58
N THR A 15 -27.78 35.77 26.30
CA THR A 15 -28.48 34.67 27.02
C THR A 15 -29.29 33.81 26.01
N GLN A 16 -29.72 32.62 26.46
CA GLN A 16 -30.45 31.52 25.78
C GLN A 16 -31.91 31.78 25.33
N CYS A 17 -32.36 31.10 24.26
CA CYS A 17 -33.55 30.21 24.16
C CYS A 17 -33.74 29.76 22.68
N SER A 18 -33.58 28.48 22.33
CA SER A 18 -34.49 27.32 22.46
C SER A 18 -35.52 27.18 21.31
N HIS A 19 -35.62 25.96 20.78
CA HIS A 19 -36.60 25.43 19.81
C HIS A 19 -36.46 25.76 18.32
N CYS A 20 -35.70 24.92 17.61
CA CYS A 20 -36.19 24.31 16.36
C CYS A 20 -35.44 23.00 16.08
N GLU A 21 -35.94 21.88 16.63
CA GLU A 21 -35.67 20.56 16.08
C GLU A 21 -36.46 20.41 14.77
N LYS A 22 -35.75 20.14 13.67
CA LYS A 22 -36.26 19.32 12.55
C LYS A 22 -35.09 18.88 11.67
N ASN A 23 -34.75 17.60 11.80
CA ASN A 23 -34.16 16.71 10.79
C ASN A 23 -32.99 17.25 9.96
N ASN A 24 -31.79 17.21 10.54
CA ASN A 24 -30.59 16.97 9.75
C ASN A 24 -30.08 15.57 10.06
N ILE A 25 -30.19 14.70 9.07
CA ILE A 25 -29.50 13.41 9.02
C ILE A 25 -28.01 13.75 9.13
N ALA A 26 -27.47 13.56 10.33
CA ALA A 26 -26.04 13.66 10.55
C ALA A 26 -25.37 12.56 9.70
N ARG A 27 -24.84 12.96 8.54
CA ARG A 27 -23.74 12.24 7.91
C ARG A 27 -22.62 12.17 8.95
N LYS A 28 -22.56 11.07 9.70
CA LYS A 28 -21.39 10.72 10.49
C LYS A 28 -20.23 10.61 9.50
N GLN A 29 -19.37 11.62 9.45
CA GLN A 29 -18.02 11.49 8.93
C GLN A 29 -17.35 10.37 9.71
N VAL A 30 -17.05 9.28 9.03
CA VAL A 30 -16.39 8.11 9.60
C VAL A 30 -14.88 8.34 9.50
N TYR A 31 -14.29 8.66 10.66
CA TYR A 31 -12.89 8.56 11.08
C TYR A 31 -11.76 9.10 10.17
N GLN A 32 -11.35 10.35 10.46
CA GLN A 32 -9.97 10.83 10.32
C GLN A 32 -9.14 10.31 11.52
N GLU A 33 -8.68 9.06 11.49
CA GLU A 33 -7.55 8.64 12.32
C GLU A 33 -6.41 8.28 11.35
N THR A 34 -5.48 9.21 11.19
CA THR A 34 -4.24 9.01 10.43
C THR A 34 -3.42 7.90 11.07
N ILE A 35 -2.92 6.98 10.25
CA ILE A 35 -2.31 5.73 10.70
C ILE A 35 -0.81 5.94 10.99
N PRO A 36 -0.33 5.81 12.24
CA PRO A 36 1.10 5.66 12.50
C PRO A 36 1.56 4.25 12.10
N TYR A 37 2.63 4.13 11.31
CA TYR A 37 3.21 2.84 10.89
C TYR A 37 3.98 2.13 12.03
N GLU A 38 3.84 0.81 12.16
CA GLU A 38 4.35 0.05 13.33
C GLU A 38 5.68 -0.70 13.10
N TYR A 39 6.26 -0.79 11.89
CA TYR A 39 7.45 -1.64 11.66
C TYR A 39 8.44 -1.10 10.62
N ILE A 40 9.68 -0.87 11.04
CA ILE A 40 10.85 -0.62 10.17
C ILE A 40 11.45 -1.99 9.74
N ILE A 41 11.49 -2.26 8.44
CA ILE A 41 11.91 -3.56 7.87
C ILE A 41 13.39 -3.56 7.45
N SER A 42 13.88 -2.45 6.90
CA SER A 42 15.28 -2.24 6.48
C SER A 42 15.63 -0.75 6.56
N ARG A 43 16.93 -0.44 6.65
CA ARG A 43 17.49 0.92 6.61
C ARG A 43 18.23 1.13 5.28
N SER A 44 18.26 2.37 4.76
CA SER A 44 18.97 2.82 3.53
C SER A 44 18.52 2.14 2.23
N SER A 45 17.23 2.24 1.90
CA SER A 45 16.69 1.72 0.64
C SER A 45 15.97 2.80 -0.17
N ASP A 46 16.33 2.93 -1.44
CA ASP A 46 15.75 3.94 -2.34
C ASP A 46 14.57 3.38 -3.16
N ASP A 47 14.52 2.06 -3.35
CA ASP A 47 13.41 1.37 -4.02
C ASP A 47 13.28 -0.08 -3.51
N PHE A 48 12.08 -0.67 -3.52
CA PHE A 48 11.88 -2.09 -3.24
C PHE A 48 10.64 -2.68 -3.94
N THR A 49 10.64 -4.00 -4.07
CA THR A 49 9.49 -4.79 -4.47
C THR A 49 9.42 -6.07 -3.66
N LEU A 50 8.23 -6.63 -3.46
CA LEU A 50 8.08 -7.97 -2.92
C LEU A 50 7.81 -9.00 -4.03
N ALA A 51 8.34 -10.20 -3.84
CA ALA A 51 7.97 -11.37 -4.60
C ALA A 51 6.48 -11.65 -4.41
N LYS A 52 5.81 -12.23 -5.40
CA LYS A 52 4.37 -12.55 -5.35
C LYS A 52 4.04 -13.50 -4.20
N SER A 53 4.96 -14.41 -3.86
CA SER A 53 4.88 -15.28 -2.69
C SER A 53 4.96 -14.56 -1.34
N GLY A 54 5.42 -13.30 -1.30
CA GLY A 54 5.68 -12.54 -0.07
C GLY A 54 6.89 -13.04 0.73
N ALA A 55 7.63 -14.04 0.23
CA ALA A 55 8.72 -14.68 0.96
C ALA A 55 10.04 -13.88 0.92
N THR A 56 10.23 -13.10 -0.15
CA THR A 56 11.45 -12.38 -0.46
C THR A 56 11.12 -10.97 -0.93
N MET A 57 11.90 -10.01 -0.47
CA MET A 57 11.88 -8.62 -0.90
C MET A 57 13.17 -8.34 -1.69
N ALA A 58 13.06 -7.69 -2.83
CA ALA A 58 14.21 -7.14 -3.56
C ALA A 58 14.27 -5.65 -3.26
N VAL A 59 15.46 -5.15 -2.94
CA VAL A 59 15.68 -3.78 -2.48
C VAL A 59 16.88 -3.20 -3.22
N ALA A 60 16.74 -1.99 -3.75
CA ALA A 60 17.86 -1.19 -4.22
C ALA A 60 18.46 -0.43 -3.04
N MET A 61 19.73 -0.72 -2.72
CA MET A 61 20.44 -0.10 -1.61
C MET A 61 21.49 0.88 -2.12
N LEU A 62 21.51 2.07 -1.53
CA LEU A 62 22.50 3.10 -1.81
C LEU A 62 23.68 2.98 -0.83
N ASP A 63 24.87 2.65 -1.35
CA ASP A 63 26.12 2.71 -0.59
C ASP A 63 27.11 3.67 -1.26
N SER A 64 27.34 4.82 -0.60
CA SER A 64 28.45 5.78 -0.79
C SER A 64 28.74 6.31 -2.20
N ASN A 65 28.02 5.85 -3.24
CA ASN A 65 27.94 6.26 -4.67
C ASN A 65 27.45 5.12 -5.59
N LYS A 66 26.97 3.99 -5.06
CA LYS A 66 26.47 2.83 -5.81
C LYS A 66 25.06 2.46 -5.42
N LEU A 67 24.27 2.02 -6.40
CA LEU A 67 22.96 1.41 -6.20
C LEU A 67 23.04 -0.07 -6.60
N ASP A 68 22.82 -0.96 -5.64
CA ASP A 68 22.85 -2.40 -5.87
C ASP A 68 21.59 -3.09 -5.38
N ILE A 69 21.22 -4.17 -6.07
CA ILE A 69 20.04 -4.97 -5.73
C ILE A 69 20.44 -6.02 -4.71
N GLN A 70 19.76 -6.01 -3.58
CA GLN A 70 19.86 -6.99 -2.52
C GLN A 70 18.52 -7.68 -2.29
N LEU A 71 18.56 -8.98 -2.06
CA LEU A 71 17.42 -9.75 -1.56
C LEU A 71 17.41 -9.77 -0.04
N ILE A 72 16.25 -9.49 0.53
CA ILE A 72 15.93 -9.67 1.94
C ILE A 72 14.91 -10.80 2.04
N PHE A 73 15.23 -11.85 2.78
CA PHE A 73 14.34 -13.00 2.99
C PHE A 73 14.51 -13.56 4.39
N ARG A 74 13.55 -14.39 4.82
CA ARG A 74 13.55 -14.96 6.16
C ARG A 74 14.02 -16.42 6.17
N VAL A 75 15.04 -16.72 6.97
CA VAL A 75 15.46 -18.09 7.27
C VAL A 75 15.16 -18.38 8.74
N GLY A 76 14.06 -19.11 8.97
CA GLY A 76 13.54 -19.37 10.31
C GLY A 76 13.12 -18.08 11.03
N ARG A 77 13.80 -17.71 12.12
CA ARG A 77 13.50 -16.48 12.87
C ARG A 77 14.35 -15.27 12.47
N ARG A 78 15.37 -15.46 11.63
CA ARG A 78 16.31 -14.39 11.25
C ARG A 78 16.03 -13.90 9.84
N LEU A 79 16.26 -12.60 9.63
CA LEU A 79 16.41 -12.06 8.29
C LEU A 79 17.78 -12.48 7.73
N SER A 80 17.82 -12.71 6.44
CA SER A 80 18.99 -13.09 5.66
C SER A 80 19.03 -12.22 4.42
N PHE A 81 20.25 -11.94 3.97
CA PHE A 81 20.53 -10.99 2.91
C PHE A 81 21.36 -11.68 1.84
N SER A 82 21.02 -11.47 0.57
CA SER A 82 21.81 -11.95 -0.56
C SER A 82 21.98 -10.83 -1.58
N MET A 83 23.22 -10.44 -1.85
CA MET A 83 23.53 -9.46 -2.88
C MET A 83 23.31 -10.10 -4.27
N LEU A 84 22.62 -9.40 -5.18
CA LEU A 84 22.38 -9.84 -6.56
C LEU A 84 23.23 -9.10 -7.58
N THR A 85 23.48 -7.81 -7.37
CA THR A 85 24.43 -7.01 -8.16
C THR A 85 25.52 -6.48 -7.23
N ASP A 86 26.75 -6.45 -7.74
CA ASP A 86 27.91 -5.91 -7.02
C ASP A 86 28.92 -5.39 -8.05
N ASP A 87 28.60 -4.29 -8.69
CA ASP A 87 29.45 -3.73 -9.73
C ASP A 87 29.46 -2.20 -9.68
N ILE A 88 29.97 -1.54 -10.73
CA ILE A 88 30.08 -0.08 -10.76
C ILE A 88 28.81 0.60 -11.29
N SER A 89 27.88 -0.18 -11.85
CA SER A 89 26.62 0.35 -12.37
C SER A 89 25.65 0.72 -11.25
N LEU A 90 24.77 1.67 -11.54
CA LEU A 90 23.58 1.93 -10.74
C LEU A 90 22.53 0.88 -11.12
N ASN A 91 21.96 0.21 -10.13
CA ASN A 91 20.91 -0.80 -10.30
C ASN A 91 19.73 -0.43 -9.37
N CYS A 92 18.59 -0.04 -9.93
CA CYS A 92 17.42 0.39 -9.16
C CYS A 92 16.09 -0.08 -9.78
N HIS A 93 14.97 0.27 -9.13
CA HIS A 93 13.62 -0.14 -9.53
C HIS A 93 13.49 -1.64 -9.82
N PRO A 94 13.82 -2.50 -8.83
CA PRO A 94 13.63 -3.94 -9.00
C PRO A 94 12.14 -4.24 -9.10
N VAL A 95 11.77 -5.11 -10.04
CA VAL A 95 10.41 -5.64 -10.19
C VAL A 95 10.51 -7.15 -10.36
N TRP A 96 9.78 -7.89 -9.53
CA TRP A 96 9.75 -9.35 -9.61
C TRP A 96 9.00 -9.82 -10.86
N GLY A 97 9.55 -10.85 -11.50
CA GLY A 97 8.82 -11.68 -12.44
C GLY A 97 7.64 -12.38 -11.76
N PRO A 98 6.54 -12.65 -12.49
CA PRO A 98 5.35 -13.28 -11.92
C PRO A 98 5.59 -14.72 -11.43
N ASP A 99 6.74 -15.32 -11.77
CA ASP A 99 7.21 -16.64 -11.37
C ASP A 99 8.11 -16.64 -10.12
N ASP A 100 8.44 -15.47 -9.57
CA ASP A 100 9.40 -15.29 -8.47
C ASP A 100 10.80 -15.89 -8.76
N GLN A 101 11.16 -16.10 -10.05
CA GLN A 101 12.46 -16.65 -10.46
C GLN A 101 13.37 -15.63 -11.14
N SER A 102 12.81 -14.50 -11.53
CA SER A 102 13.51 -13.42 -12.21
C SER A 102 13.19 -12.07 -11.59
N ILE A 103 14.10 -11.13 -11.74
CA ILE A 103 13.90 -9.72 -11.41
C ILE A 103 14.30 -8.91 -12.63
N ILE A 104 13.45 -7.97 -13.03
CA ILE A 104 13.84 -6.91 -13.94
C ILE A 104 14.21 -5.66 -13.14
N PHE A 105 15.13 -4.87 -13.66
CA PHE A 105 15.61 -3.68 -13.00
C PHE A 105 16.24 -2.70 -13.99
N ASP A 106 16.33 -1.45 -13.59
CA ASP A 106 16.97 -0.42 -14.39
C ASP A 106 18.46 -0.39 -14.08
N SER A 107 19.29 -0.35 -15.13
CA SER A 107 20.74 -0.25 -14.93
C SER A 107 21.46 0.51 -16.02
N ASN A 108 22.51 1.23 -15.61
CA ASN A 108 23.40 1.99 -16.50
C ASN A 108 24.63 1.20 -16.98
N ARG A 109 24.61 -0.12 -16.82
CA ARG A 109 25.74 -1.04 -17.09
C ARG A 109 26.29 -0.97 -18.51
N ASN A 110 25.48 -0.57 -19.50
CA ASN A 110 25.91 -0.32 -20.88
C ASN A 110 26.13 1.17 -21.20
N GLN A 111 26.44 2.00 -20.19
CA GLN A 111 26.68 3.46 -20.28
C GLN A 111 25.44 4.31 -20.56
N LYS A 112 24.28 3.68 -20.77
CA LYS A 112 22.96 4.31 -20.92
C LYS A 112 21.97 3.56 -20.05
N ILE A 113 20.80 4.15 -19.83
CA ILE A 113 19.81 3.52 -18.95
C ILE A 113 18.98 2.57 -19.77
N ALA A 114 19.04 1.32 -19.36
CA ALA A 114 18.40 0.20 -19.99
C ALA A 114 17.74 -0.68 -18.93
N ILE A 115 16.83 -1.54 -19.39
CA ILE A 115 16.15 -2.49 -18.52
C ILE A 115 16.85 -3.83 -18.68
N TRP A 116 17.24 -4.39 -17.55
CA TRP A 116 17.98 -5.64 -17.45
C TRP A 116 17.13 -6.67 -16.71
N GLU A 117 17.37 -7.93 -17.02
CA GLU A 117 16.76 -9.07 -16.36
C GLU A 117 17.85 -9.90 -15.69
N LEU A 118 17.63 -10.30 -14.44
CA LEU A 118 18.46 -11.27 -13.75
C LEU A 118 17.60 -12.45 -13.32
N SER A 119 17.96 -13.63 -13.83
CA SER A 119 17.44 -14.91 -13.35
C SER A 119 18.19 -15.33 -12.09
N LEU A 120 17.45 -15.74 -11.05
CA LEU A 120 18.05 -16.19 -9.79
C LEU A 120 18.91 -17.46 -9.95
N SER A 121 18.64 -18.29 -10.96
CA SER A 121 19.42 -19.50 -11.24
C SER A 121 20.70 -19.21 -11.99
N GLU A 122 20.68 -18.23 -12.89
CA GLU A 122 21.82 -17.91 -13.75
C GLU A 122 22.76 -16.90 -13.10
N LYS A 123 22.23 -15.98 -12.28
CA LYS A 123 22.97 -14.92 -11.58
C LYS A 123 23.79 -14.00 -12.49
N GLU A 124 23.43 -13.92 -13.76
CA GLU A 124 24.04 -13.00 -14.73
C GLU A 124 22.96 -12.06 -15.30
N PRO A 125 23.10 -10.73 -15.12
CA PRO A 125 22.23 -9.77 -15.77
C PRO A 125 22.28 -9.85 -17.29
N LYS A 126 21.12 -9.87 -17.94
CA LYS A 126 20.96 -9.82 -19.39
C LYS A 126 20.18 -8.58 -19.80
N LEU A 127 20.61 -7.95 -20.89
CA LEU A 127 19.91 -6.80 -21.44
C LEU A 127 18.55 -7.22 -22.01
N LEU A 128 17.47 -6.63 -21.49
CA LEU A 128 16.09 -6.97 -21.88
C LEU A 128 15.50 -5.92 -22.82
N ILE A 129 15.66 -4.64 -22.48
CA ILE A 129 15.23 -3.51 -23.29
C ILE A 129 16.37 -2.51 -23.35
N ASP A 130 16.77 -2.17 -24.56
CA ASP A 130 17.77 -1.14 -24.81
C ASP A 130 17.10 0.14 -25.33
N SER A 131 17.71 1.27 -25.05
CA SER A 131 17.31 2.57 -25.57
C SER A 131 18.23 2.92 -26.75
N ASP A 132 17.74 2.84 -27.99
CA ASP A 132 18.58 3.07 -29.17
C ASP A 132 19.17 4.50 -29.18
N ASP A 133 18.38 5.52 -28.82
CA ASP A 133 18.76 6.95 -28.87
C ASP A 133 18.42 7.74 -27.58
N GLY A 134 18.40 7.10 -26.40
CA GLY A 134 18.05 7.82 -25.17
C GLY A 134 18.12 7.01 -23.88
N MET A 135 17.00 6.94 -23.15
CA MET A 135 16.87 6.16 -21.91
C MET A 135 15.56 5.37 -21.90
N CYS A 136 15.58 4.22 -21.22
CA CYS A 136 14.38 3.49 -20.84
C CYS A 136 14.49 3.02 -19.39
N PHE A 137 13.44 3.24 -18.61
CA PHE A 137 13.42 3.04 -17.16
C PHE A 137 11.98 2.80 -16.67
N ALA A 138 11.82 2.48 -15.39
CA ALA A 138 10.55 2.27 -14.70
C ALA A 138 9.71 1.16 -15.35
N ALA A 139 10.36 0.02 -15.61
CA ALA A 139 9.71 -1.12 -16.20
C ALA A 139 8.78 -1.82 -15.22
N ASN A 140 7.59 -2.21 -15.67
CA ASN A 140 6.64 -3.00 -14.90
C ASN A 140 6.10 -4.14 -15.77
N LEU A 141 5.97 -5.34 -15.18
CA LEU A 141 5.48 -6.53 -15.86
C LEU A 141 3.95 -6.64 -15.77
N SER A 142 3.32 -7.11 -16.84
CA SER A 142 1.91 -7.48 -16.77
C SER A 142 1.70 -8.66 -15.82
N PRO A 143 0.51 -8.82 -15.21
CA PRO A 143 0.26 -9.88 -14.22
C PRO A 143 0.49 -11.31 -14.73
N ASP A 144 0.35 -11.51 -16.05
CA ASP A 144 0.61 -12.77 -16.75
C ASP A 144 2.06 -12.92 -17.26
N GLY A 145 2.89 -11.89 -17.11
CA GLY A 145 4.28 -11.84 -17.57
C GLY A 145 4.43 -11.77 -19.09
N SER A 146 3.37 -11.52 -19.86
CA SER A 146 3.47 -11.51 -21.33
C SER A 146 3.92 -10.15 -21.89
N LYS A 147 3.83 -9.07 -21.11
CA LYS A 147 4.12 -7.70 -21.52
C LYS A 147 4.92 -6.94 -20.48
N ILE A 148 5.65 -5.93 -20.95
CA ILE A 148 6.35 -4.95 -20.13
C ILE A 148 5.86 -3.57 -20.54
N ALA A 149 5.47 -2.76 -19.56
CA ALA A 149 5.27 -1.34 -19.74
C ALA A 149 6.48 -0.61 -19.16
N TYR A 150 7.02 0.38 -19.87
CA TYR A 150 8.17 1.13 -19.40
C TYR A 150 8.15 2.57 -19.90
N THR A 151 8.89 3.43 -19.23
CA THR A 151 9.09 4.82 -19.62
C THR A 151 10.27 4.91 -20.58
N SER A 152 10.14 5.69 -21.64
CA SER A 152 11.20 5.97 -22.60
C SER A 152 11.32 7.46 -22.88
N ALA A 153 12.55 7.94 -23.03
CA ALA A 153 12.85 9.29 -23.49
C ALA A 153 13.91 9.23 -24.60
N LYS A 154 13.80 10.13 -25.59
CA LYS A 154 14.78 10.27 -26.70
C LYS A 154 15.98 11.16 -26.35
N TYR A 155 16.30 11.23 -25.08
CA TYR A 155 17.46 11.94 -24.57
C TYR A 155 18.02 11.15 -23.40
N SER A 156 19.25 11.48 -23.01
CA SER A 156 19.90 10.91 -21.83
C SER A 156 20.05 11.98 -20.75
N ASP A 157 19.83 11.58 -19.50
CA ASP A 157 20.08 12.39 -18.30
C ASP A 157 20.87 11.51 -17.33
N PRO A 158 22.09 11.90 -16.94
CA PRO A 158 22.87 11.15 -15.97
C PRO A 158 22.24 11.08 -14.56
N HIS A 159 21.29 11.96 -14.23
CA HIS A 159 20.61 12.03 -12.94
C HIS A 159 19.23 11.36 -12.92
N TRP A 160 18.85 10.62 -13.97
CA TRP A 160 17.56 9.92 -14.06
C TRP A 160 17.15 9.11 -12.82
N TRP A 161 18.11 8.58 -12.06
CA TRP A 161 17.85 7.77 -10.86
C TRP A 161 17.15 8.59 -9.76
N THR A 162 17.29 9.92 -9.76
CA THR A 162 16.57 10.79 -8.82
C THR A 162 15.08 10.88 -9.13
N TYR A 163 14.66 10.47 -10.33
CA TYR A 163 13.25 10.48 -10.73
C TYR A 163 12.40 9.46 -9.97
N TYR A 164 13.02 8.62 -9.13
CA TYR A 164 12.37 7.74 -8.15
C TYR A 164 12.21 8.38 -6.77
N ILE A 165 12.79 9.55 -6.55
CA ILE A 165 12.83 10.23 -5.25
C ILE A 165 12.12 11.58 -5.32
N THR A 166 12.26 12.30 -6.43
CA THR A 166 11.69 13.66 -6.59
C THR A 166 11.33 13.93 -8.05
N CYS A 167 10.55 14.99 -8.25
CA CYS A 167 10.22 15.51 -9.56
C CYS A 167 11.45 15.67 -10.48
N PRO A 168 11.34 15.30 -11.76
CA PRO A 168 12.41 15.50 -12.73
C PRO A 168 12.52 17.00 -13.10
N LEU A 169 13.47 17.73 -12.48
CA LEU A 169 13.59 19.20 -12.55
C LEU A 169 14.86 19.72 -13.25
N GLY A 170 15.57 18.90 -14.02
CA GLY A 170 16.82 19.33 -14.68
C GLY A 170 16.59 20.22 -15.91
N GLU A 171 17.52 21.15 -16.19
CA GLU A 171 17.45 22.08 -17.34
C GLU A 171 17.34 21.39 -18.72
N ASN A 172 17.80 20.14 -18.81
CA ASN A 172 17.75 19.31 -20.02
C ASN A 172 16.62 18.27 -20.00
N VAL A 173 15.87 18.20 -18.92
CA VAL A 173 14.72 17.30 -18.80
C VAL A 173 13.56 17.91 -19.59
N ARG A 174 12.89 17.09 -20.39
CA ARG A 174 11.68 17.43 -21.11
C ARG A 174 10.59 16.42 -20.73
N PRO A 175 9.99 16.54 -19.54
CA PRO A 175 8.94 15.64 -19.05
C PRO A 175 7.83 15.36 -20.05
N GLU A 176 7.46 16.37 -20.84
CA GLU A 176 6.45 16.29 -21.90
C GLU A 176 6.80 15.28 -23.00
N ASN A 177 8.07 14.88 -23.11
CA ASN A 177 8.56 13.91 -24.08
C ASN A 177 8.69 12.49 -23.52
N PHE A 178 8.40 12.26 -22.24
CA PHE A 178 8.38 10.90 -21.70
C PHE A 178 7.23 10.11 -22.32
N GLN A 179 7.57 8.93 -22.86
CA GLN A 179 6.66 8.04 -23.55
C GLN A 179 6.50 6.76 -22.75
N ILE A 180 5.28 6.30 -22.59
CA ILE A 180 5.00 4.97 -22.05
C ILE A 180 4.89 4.01 -23.22
N ILE A 181 5.80 3.03 -23.24
CA ILE A 181 5.87 2.00 -24.25
C ILE A 181 5.38 0.69 -23.65
N LEU A 182 4.51 0.00 -24.39
CA LEU A 182 4.10 -1.36 -24.12
C LEU A 182 4.84 -2.30 -25.07
N ARG A 183 5.70 -3.15 -24.51
CA ARG A 183 6.43 -4.21 -25.22
C ARG A 183 5.75 -5.55 -25.01
N ASP A 184 5.52 -6.27 -26.09
CA ASP A 184 5.21 -7.70 -26.03
C ASP A 184 6.52 -8.50 -25.92
N ILE A 185 6.67 -9.33 -24.88
CA ILE A 185 7.95 -9.98 -24.58
C ILE A 185 8.33 -11.00 -25.67
N GLN A 186 7.36 -11.78 -26.16
CA GLN A 186 7.62 -12.84 -27.12
C GLN A 186 7.98 -12.28 -28.50
N SER A 187 7.18 -11.35 -29.01
CA SER A 187 7.39 -10.76 -30.33
C SER A 187 8.41 -9.62 -30.34
N LYS A 188 8.80 -9.10 -29.17
CA LYS A 188 9.64 -7.92 -28.98
C LYS A 188 9.10 -6.68 -29.70
N LYS A 189 7.78 -6.62 -29.89
CA LYS A 189 7.12 -5.51 -30.59
C LYS A 189 6.74 -4.43 -29.58
N ASP A 190 7.17 -3.21 -29.89
CA ASP A 190 6.90 -2.03 -29.08
C ASP A 190 5.73 -1.22 -29.64
N LYS A 191 4.94 -0.66 -28.73
CA LYS A 191 3.86 0.28 -29.04
C LYS A 191 3.86 1.40 -28.02
N ILE A 192 3.98 2.65 -28.47
CA ILE A 192 3.72 3.83 -27.64
C ILE A 192 2.22 3.88 -27.34
N ILE A 193 1.85 3.93 -26.06
CA ILE A 193 0.44 3.95 -25.64
C ILE A 193 0.01 5.31 -25.08
N THR A 194 0.92 6.06 -24.46
CA THR A 194 0.66 7.42 -23.95
C THR A 194 1.95 8.17 -23.64
N PHE A 195 1.84 9.41 -23.18
CA PHE A 195 2.94 10.23 -22.67
C PHE A 195 2.84 10.33 -21.15
N GLY A 196 3.97 10.20 -20.46
CA GLY A 196 4.07 10.08 -19.02
C GLY A 196 5.16 9.10 -18.59
N MET A 197 5.19 8.78 -17.31
CA MET A 197 6.19 7.89 -16.70
C MET A 197 5.61 7.03 -15.58
N LEU A 198 6.44 6.11 -15.06
CA LEU A 198 6.13 5.20 -13.95
C LEU A 198 4.85 4.37 -14.21
N PRO A 199 4.78 3.64 -15.35
CA PRO A 199 3.61 2.81 -15.64
C PRO A 199 3.50 1.63 -14.68
N VAL A 200 2.30 1.37 -14.17
CA VAL A 200 1.99 0.16 -13.39
C VAL A 200 0.72 -0.49 -13.90
N PHE A 201 0.75 -1.82 -14.10
CA PHE A 201 -0.43 -2.57 -14.52
C PHE A 201 -1.45 -2.67 -13.40
N SER A 202 -2.74 -2.64 -13.75
CA SER A 202 -3.79 -3.09 -12.85
C SER A 202 -3.68 -4.61 -12.60
N PRO A 203 -4.20 -5.14 -11.47
CA PRO A 203 -4.06 -6.55 -11.13
C PRO A 203 -4.70 -7.51 -12.15
N ASP A 204 -5.71 -7.03 -12.87
CA ASP A 204 -6.39 -7.76 -13.95
C ASP A 204 -5.70 -7.59 -15.33
N GLY A 205 -4.65 -6.76 -15.41
CA GLY A 205 -3.90 -6.47 -16.63
C GLY A 205 -4.65 -5.63 -17.67
N THR A 206 -5.82 -5.07 -17.35
CA THR A 206 -6.65 -4.35 -18.33
C THR A 206 -6.31 -2.87 -18.46
N LYS A 207 -5.69 -2.28 -17.44
CA LYS A 207 -5.33 -0.86 -17.36
C LYS A 207 -3.88 -0.69 -16.96
N ILE A 208 -3.36 0.50 -17.24
CA ILE A 208 -2.10 1.00 -16.68
C ILE A 208 -2.41 2.32 -15.96
N ALA A 209 -1.93 2.46 -14.72
CA ALA A 209 -1.84 3.77 -14.05
C ALA A 209 -0.46 4.36 -14.31
N TYR A 210 -0.38 5.68 -14.45
CA TYR A 210 0.86 6.37 -14.79
C TYR A 210 0.80 7.86 -14.40
N SER A 211 1.97 8.49 -14.28
CA SER A 211 2.09 9.93 -13.99
C SER A 211 2.24 10.68 -15.31
N SER A 212 1.51 11.77 -15.50
CA SER A 212 1.56 12.58 -16.73
C SER A 212 1.79 14.05 -16.41
N TYR A 213 2.73 14.67 -17.13
CA TYR A 213 3.06 16.08 -16.97
C TYR A 213 2.16 16.94 -17.85
N ASN A 214 1.49 17.93 -17.25
CA ASN A 214 0.57 18.82 -17.96
C ASN A 214 1.20 20.17 -18.36
N GLY A 215 2.48 20.39 -18.05
CA GLY A 215 3.19 21.66 -18.28
C GLY A 215 3.45 22.47 -17.00
N ASN A 216 2.82 22.09 -15.88
CA ASN A 216 3.01 22.74 -14.58
C ASN A 216 3.30 21.73 -13.47
N ASP A 217 2.49 20.66 -13.39
CA ASP A 217 2.56 19.64 -12.35
C ASP A 217 2.35 18.24 -12.95
N TRP A 218 2.56 17.23 -12.10
CA TRP A 218 2.35 15.83 -12.43
C TRP A 218 1.05 15.32 -11.84
N ASP A 219 0.18 14.82 -12.71
CA ASP A 219 -1.09 14.23 -12.32
C ASP A 219 -1.08 12.72 -12.55
N LEU A 220 -1.90 12.01 -11.78
CA LEU A 220 -2.13 10.59 -11.95
C LEU A 220 -3.19 10.33 -13.02
N TRP A 221 -2.90 9.41 -13.93
CA TRP A 221 -3.77 9.01 -15.03
C TRP A 221 -3.89 7.49 -15.11
N THR A 222 -4.95 7.03 -15.77
CA THR A 222 -5.09 5.64 -16.21
C THR A 222 -5.33 5.56 -17.70
N ILE A 223 -4.90 4.47 -18.32
CA ILE A 223 -5.20 4.12 -19.70
C ILE A 223 -5.74 2.69 -19.78
N MET A 224 -6.85 2.50 -20.48
CA MET A 224 -7.40 1.18 -20.80
C MET A 224 -6.70 0.60 -22.02
N LEU A 225 -6.12 -0.59 -21.90
CA LEU A 225 -5.26 -1.15 -22.96
C LEU A 225 -6.02 -1.60 -24.21
N SER A 226 -7.29 -1.97 -24.07
CA SER A 226 -8.14 -2.42 -25.17
C SER A 226 -8.62 -1.27 -26.07
N SER A 227 -8.99 -0.14 -25.47
CA SER A 227 -9.57 1.02 -26.19
C SER A 227 -8.58 2.17 -26.38
N GLY A 228 -7.55 2.27 -25.53
CA GLY A 228 -6.69 3.44 -25.42
C GLY A 228 -7.34 4.63 -24.71
N GLU A 229 -8.52 4.43 -24.11
CA GLU A 229 -9.21 5.47 -23.34
C GLU A 229 -8.37 5.88 -22.14
N LYS A 230 -8.13 7.20 -22.01
CA LYS A 230 -7.34 7.79 -20.92
C LYS A 230 -8.25 8.53 -19.96
N LYS A 231 -7.95 8.44 -18.67
CA LYS A 231 -8.68 9.13 -17.61
C LYS A 231 -7.74 9.74 -16.60
N GLN A 232 -7.88 11.04 -16.41
CA GLN A 232 -7.23 11.78 -15.34
C GLN A 232 -7.88 11.43 -13.99
N LEU A 233 -7.05 11.10 -13.00
CA LEU A 233 -7.47 10.75 -11.65
C LEU A 233 -7.27 11.90 -10.68
N THR A 234 -6.22 12.70 -10.87
CA THR A 234 -5.90 13.86 -10.03
C THR A 234 -5.64 15.11 -10.88
N SER A 235 -5.79 16.29 -10.28
CA SER A 235 -5.68 17.58 -10.97
C SER A 235 -5.30 18.70 -9.97
N THR A 236 -4.26 18.46 -9.18
CA THR A 236 -3.84 19.37 -8.09
C THR A 236 -2.52 20.06 -8.42
N SER A 237 -2.17 21.12 -7.68
CA SER A 237 -0.87 21.79 -7.83
C SER A 237 0.31 21.04 -7.21
N ASP A 238 0.04 19.91 -6.55
CA ASP A 238 1.05 19.00 -6.03
C ASP A 238 1.33 17.91 -7.07
N ASN A 239 2.48 17.24 -6.96
CA ASN A 239 2.89 16.23 -7.94
C ASN A 239 2.55 14.82 -7.46
N ASP A 240 1.86 14.04 -8.29
CA ASP A 240 1.37 12.71 -7.97
C ASP A 240 2.14 11.62 -8.75
N PHE A 241 2.84 10.73 -8.02
CA PHE A 241 3.73 9.69 -8.57
C PHE A 241 3.56 8.31 -7.93
N TYR A 242 4.29 7.32 -8.45
CA TYR A 242 4.43 5.96 -7.89
C TYR A 242 3.09 5.30 -7.58
N ALA A 243 2.20 5.24 -8.56
CA ALA A 243 0.94 4.54 -8.39
C ALA A 243 1.17 3.05 -8.07
N SER A 244 0.28 2.50 -7.24
CA SER A 244 0.32 1.13 -6.79
C SER A 244 -1.10 0.63 -6.59
N TRP A 245 -1.50 -0.37 -7.36
CA TRP A 245 -2.86 -0.89 -7.30
C TRP A 245 -3.07 -1.77 -6.07
N SER A 246 -4.21 -1.63 -5.41
CA SER A 246 -4.64 -2.64 -4.45
C SER A 246 -4.78 -4.01 -5.13
N PRO A 247 -4.53 -5.13 -4.44
CA PRO A 247 -4.65 -6.47 -5.02
C PRO A 247 -6.02 -6.78 -5.63
N ASP A 248 -7.08 -6.15 -5.12
CA ASP A 248 -8.45 -6.27 -5.62
C ASP A 248 -8.79 -5.27 -6.74
N GLY A 249 -7.87 -4.38 -7.11
CA GLY A 249 -8.02 -3.39 -8.16
C GLY A 249 -8.99 -2.25 -7.85
N LYS A 250 -9.48 -2.13 -6.61
CA LYS A 250 -10.47 -1.10 -6.23
C LYS A 250 -9.87 0.23 -5.81
N TRP A 251 -8.60 0.25 -5.45
CA TRP A 251 -7.88 1.43 -5.00
C TRP A 251 -6.53 1.52 -5.72
N ILE A 252 -6.05 2.75 -5.81
CA ILE A 252 -4.69 3.07 -6.24
C ILE A 252 -4.08 3.90 -5.11
N ALA A 253 -3.02 3.38 -4.50
CA ALA A 253 -2.14 4.14 -3.64
C ALA A 253 -1.15 4.92 -4.50
N PHE A 254 -0.78 6.12 -4.09
CA PHE A 254 0.22 6.94 -4.79
C PHE A 254 0.90 7.89 -3.81
N CYS A 255 2.07 8.39 -4.19
CA CYS A 255 2.78 9.43 -3.46
C CYS A 255 2.37 10.80 -4.00
N ARG A 256 2.06 11.74 -3.10
CA ARG A 256 1.85 13.15 -3.43
C ARG A 256 2.98 13.98 -2.83
N GLU A 257 3.79 14.59 -3.69
CA GLU A 257 4.88 15.49 -3.34
C GLU A 257 4.41 16.95 -3.42
N ASN A 258 4.50 17.67 -2.30
CA ASN A 258 4.28 19.11 -2.26
C ASN A 258 5.62 19.85 -2.42
N PRO A 259 5.91 20.44 -3.60
CA PRO A 259 7.21 21.04 -3.87
C PRO A 259 7.48 22.31 -3.05
N LEU A 260 6.45 22.95 -2.49
CA LEU A 260 6.61 24.17 -1.68
C LEU A 260 6.93 23.87 -0.21
N LYS A 261 6.53 22.69 0.27
CA LYS A 261 6.73 22.27 1.66
C LYS A 261 7.84 21.24 1.81
N SER A 262 8.32 20.68 0.70
CA SER A 262 9.28 19.57 0.68
C SER A 262 8.81 18.39 1.53
N THR A 263 7.53 18.03 1.37
CA THR A 263 6.89 16.90 2.06
C THR A 263 6.23 15.99 1.04
N SER A 264 6.32 14.68 1.25
CA SER A 264 5.60 13.67 0.49
C SER A 264 4.76 12.79 1.40
N ASP A 265 3.50 12.57 1.02
CA ASP A 265 2.55 11.75 1.76
C ASP A 265 1.94 10.67 0.84
N ILE A 266 1.43 9.60 1.42
CA ILE A 266 0.69 8.55 0.70
C ILE A 266 -0.79 8.89 0.66
N TRP A 267 -1.37 8.75 -0.53
CA TRP A 267 -2.77 8.98 -0.82
C TRP A 267 -3.40 7.77 -1.51
N LEU A 268 -4.71 7.67 -1.38
CA LEU A 268 -5.55 6.64 -1.99
C LEU A 268 -6.58 7.29 -2.89
N ILE A 269 -6.86 6.68 -4.04
CA ILE A 269 -7.94 7.07 -4.93
C ILE A 269 -8.58 5.86 -5.59
N HIS A 270 -9.87 5.92 -5.91
CA HIS A 270 -10.48 4.89 -6.75
C HIS A 270 -10.02 5.05 -8.22
N PRO A 271 -9.96 3.95 -8.99
CA PRO A 271 -9.66 3.99 -10.42
C PRO A 271 -10.66 4.78 -11.27
N ASP A 272 -11.80 5.17 -10.70
CA ASP A 272 -12.77 6.06 -11.34
C ASP A 272 -12.53 7.55 -11.01
N GLY A 273 -11.46 7.88 -10.29
CA GLY A 273 -11.08 9.24 -9.91
C GLY A 273 -11.82 9.77 -8.68
N LYS A 274 -12.62 8.95 -8.00
CA LYS A 274 -13.37 9.36 -6.81
C LYS A 274 -12.70 8.92 -5.52
N SER A 275 -13.26 9.39 -4.41
CA SER A 275 -12.88 9.02 -3.04
C SER A 275 -11.39 9.21 -2.74
N LEU A 276 -10.83 10.32 -3.24
CA LEU A 276 -9.48 10.75 -2.91
C LEU A 276 -9.34 10.93 -1.39
N MET A 277 -8.35 10.26 -0.81
CA MET A 277 -8.13 10.21 0.64
C MET A 277 -6.63 10.27 0.94
N GLN A 278 -6.24 11.11 1.90
CA GLN A 278 -4.89 11.13 2.45
C GLN A 278 -4.74 9.98 3.46
N LEU A 279 -3.71 9.16 3.30
CA LEU A 279 -3.43 8.01 4.17
C LEU A 279 -2.38 8.33 5.25
N THR A 280 -1.29 9.01 4.86
CA THR A 280 -0.24 9.49 5.79
C THR A 280 -0.22 11.01 5.85
N SER A 281 0.23 11.56 6.98
CA SER A 281 0.32 13.02 7.20
C SER A 281 1.42 13.35 8.21
N THR A 282 2.50 12.58 8.19
CA THR A 282 3.50 12.54 9.25
C THR A 282 4.37 13.78 9.15
N LYS A 283 4.43 14.57 10.23
CA LYS A 283 5.16 15.85 10.19
C LYS A 283 6.66 15.60 10.06
N ASN A 284 7.27 16.28 9.10
CA ASN A 284 8.72 16.28 8.82
C ASN A 284 9.27 14.94 8.31
N ASN A 285 8.41 14.07 7.80
CA ASN A 285 8.81 12.84 7.14
C ASN A 285 8.40 12.90 5.67
N ASN A 286 9.20 12.30 4.80
CA ASN A 286 8.85 12.04 3.42
C ASN A 286 8.47 10.58 3.27
N GLU A 287 7.26 10.32 2.77
CA GLU A 287 6.79 8.98 2.43
C GLU A 287 6.57 8.83 0.93
N GLY A 288 7.14 7.77 0.35
CA GLY A 288 7.12 7.54 -1.08
C GLY A 288 7.14 6.07 -1.46
N GLY A 289 7.10 5.81 -2.77
CA GLY A 289 7.18 4.47 -3.36
C GLY A 289 6.21 3.45 -2.75
N PRO A 290 4.88 3.70 -2.72
CA PRO A 290 3.96 2.72 -2.17
C PRO A 290 3.98 1.43 -3.01
N PHE A 291 4.08 0.30 -2.33
CA PHE A 291 3.91 -1.03 -2.93
C PHE A 291 2.79 -1.76 -2.20
N TRP A 292 1.64 -1.91 -2.87
CA TRP A 292 0.46 -2.53 -2.27
C TRP A 292 0.37 -4.02 -2.61
N ASN A 293 0.36 -4.85 -1.56
CA ASN A 293 0.09 -6.28 -1.66
C ASN A 293 -1.01 -6.72 -0.66
N ASN A 294 -1.20 -8.02 -0.47
CA ASN A 294 -2.22 -8.54 0.46
C ASN A 294 -1.90 -8.25 1.95
N ASP A 295 -0.64 -8.01 2.31
CA ASP A 295 -0.25 -7.69 3.69
C ASP A 295 -0.53 -6.23 4.03
N GLY A 296 -0.54 -5.34 3.04
CA GLY A 296 -0.78 -3.92 3.19
C GLY A 296 -0.06 -3.07 2.15
N ILE A 297 0.24 -1.82 2.50
CA ILE A 297 1.04 -0.91 1.68
C ILE A 297 2.40 -0.76 2.34
N TYR A 298 3.43 -1.24 1.65
CA TYR A 298 4.82 -0.95 2.02
C TYR A 298 5.20 0.42 1.45
N ILE A 299 6.01 1.18 2.16
CA ILE A 299 6.43 2.53 1.78
C ILE A 299 7.89 2.77 2.16
N HIS A 300 8.57 3.66 1.44
CA HIS A 300 9.79 4.30 1.92
C HIS A 300 9.41 5.45 2.84
N THR A 301 10.10 5.60 3.97
CA THR A 301 9.95 6.74 4.87
C THR A 301 11.31 7.23 5.33
N ASP A 302 11.54 8.54 5.32
CA ASP A 302 12.63 9.14 6.07
C ASP A 302 12.12 9.63 7.45
N ASN A 303 13.05 9.95 8.36
CA ASN A 303 12.76 10.67 9.60
C ASN A 303 13.31 12.11 9.50
N GLY A 304 13.18 12.74 8.33
CA GLY A 304 13.70 14.08 8.02
C GLY A 304 15.02 14.11 7.23
N GLU A 305 15.49 15.33 6.94
CA GLU A 305 16.65 15.59 6.07
C GLU A 305 17.91 14.78 6.47
N ASN A 306 18.53 14.12 5.47
CA ASN A 306 19.76 13.31 5.60
C ASN A 306 19.65 12.07 6.51
N THR A 307 18.44 11.54 6.73
CA THR A 307 18.27 10.22 7.34
C THR A 307 18.14 9.14 6.26
N PRO A 308 18.69 7.93 6.48
CA PRO A 308 18.47 6.83 5.53
C PRO A 308 16.98 6.49 5.43
N TYR A 309 16.47 6.27 4.21
CA TYR A 309 15.11 5.78 4.02
C TYR A 309 14.93 4.40 4.66
N ASP A 310 13.91 4.29 5.51
CA ASP A 310 13.44 3.04 6.11
C ASP A 310 12.28 2.47 5.27
N ILE A 311 12.13 1.15 5.23
CA ILE A 311 10.93 0.50 4.67
C ILE A 311 9.91 0.32 5.80
N ALA A 312 8.74 0.94 5.67
CA ALA A 312 7.62 0.79 6.59
C ALA A 312 6.46 0.02 5.95
N LEU A 313 5.63 -0.61 6.79
CA LEU A 313 4.38 -1.27 6.37
C LEU A 313 3.19 -0.60 7.04
N ILE A 314 2.21 -0.20 6.23
CA ILE A 314 0.84 0.12 6.64
C ILE A 314 0.02 -1.16 6.47
N PRO A 315 -0.31 -1.88 7.56
CA PRO A 315 -0.98 -3.18 7.48
C PRO A 315 -2.37 -3.08 6.83
N SER A 316 -2.75 -4.12 6.10
CA SER A 316 -4.03 -4.22 5.39
C SER A 316 -5.24 -3.99 6.29
N GLU A 317 -5.15 -4.31 7.58
CA GLU A 317 -6.22 -4.12 8.56
C GLU A 317 -6.51 -2.65 8.88
N LEU A 318 -5.57 -1.76 8.59
CA LEU A 318 -5.71 -0.31 8.78
C LEU A 318 -6.17 0.40 7.50
N LEU A 319 -6.13 -0.27 6.36
CA LEU A 319 -6.53 0.29 5.07
C LEU A 319 -8.05 0.32 4.94
N PRO A 320 -8.61 1.29 4.17
CA PRO A 320 -10.05 1.34 3.94
C PRO A 320 -10.51 0.02 3.31
N ILE A 321 -11.33 -0.72 4.05
CA ILE A 321 -12.09 -1.84 3.50
C ILE A 321 -12.97 -1.21 2.43
N ALA A 322 -12.82 -1.63 1.17
CA ALA A 322 -13.74 -1.22 0.13
C ALA A 322 -15.16 -1.39 0.67
N GLU A 323 -15.90 -0.29 0.81
CA GLU A 323 -17.30 -0.36 1.17
C GLU A 323 -17.92 -1.33 0.17
N ILE A 324 -18.32 -2.50 0.67
CA ILE A 324 -19.23 -3.33 -0.09
C ILE A 324 -20.45 -2.44 -0.20
N GLU A 325 -20.71 -1.87 -1.38
CA GLU A 325 -22.04 -1.39 -1.73
C GLU A 325 -22.96 -2.61 -1.55
N THR A 326 -23.45 -2.78 -0.33
CA THR A 326 -24.40 -3.82 0.05
C THR A 326 -25.73 -3.37 -0.51
N SER A 327 -25.90 -3.58 -1.80
CA SER A 327 -27.20 -3.50 -2.46
C SER A 327 -28.09 -4.71 -2.12
N GLU A 328 -27.76 -5.50 -1.10
CA GLU A 328 -28.67 -6.47 -0.50
C GLU A 328 -28.48 -6.53 1.03
N PRO A 329 -29.56 -6.52 1.82
CA PRO A 329 -29.46 -6.75 3.24
C PRO A 329 -28.91 -8.16 3.48
N VAL A 330 -27.74 -8.25 4.10
CA VAL A 330 -27.19 -9.54 4.57
C VAL A 330 -28.25 -10.18 5.46
N SER A 331 -28.86 -11.26 4.97
CA SER A 331 -29.85 -12.01 5.74
C SER A 331 -29.17 -12.49 7.02
N LYS A 332 -29.68 -12.05 8.18
CA LYS A 332 -29.18 -12.51 9.49
C LYS A 332 -29.12 -14.04 9.50
N LYS A 333 -27.90 -14.61 9.55
CA LYS A 333 -27.73 -16.05 9.78
C LYS A 333 -28.27 -16.36 11.18
N LYS A 334 -29.02 -17.46 11.29
CA LYS A 334 -29.79 -17.96 12.46
C LYS A 334 -29.25 -17.55 13.85
N ASP A 335 -30.19 -17.23 14.74
CA ASP A 335 -30.05 -16.73 16.12
C ASP A 335 -29.22 -17.63 17.06
N PHE A 336 -27.90 -17.66 16.89
CA PHE A 336 -26.99 -18.13 17.93
C PHE A 336 -26.34 -16.94 18.61
N THR A 337 -26.31 -16.99 19.94
CA THR A 337 -25.70 -15.94 20.75
C THR A 337 -24.21 -16.17 20.91
N ILE A 338 -23.40 -15.17 20.56
CA ILE A 338 -21.93 -15.22 20.63
C ILE A 338 -21.44 -14.32 21.76
N GLN A 339 -20.51 -14.82 22.58
CA GLN A 339 -19.74 -14.03 23.53
C GLN A 339 -18.26 -14.04 23.17
N ILE A 340 -17.59 -12.90 23.30
CA ILE A 340 -16.16 -12.76 23.07
C ILE A 340 -15.44 -12.43 24.37
N LEU A 341 -14.53 -13.33 24.76
CA LEU A 341 -13.74 -13.21 25.96
C LEU A 341 -12.33 -12.74 25.63
N ASN A 342 -11.98 -11.56 26.14
CA ASN A 342 -10.59 -11.09 26.07
C ASN A 342 -9.80 -11.69 27.23
N SER A 343 -9.10 -12.80 26.98
CA SER A 343 -8.18 -13.40 27.95
C SER A 343 -6.75 -12.85 27.84
N THR A 344 -6.55 -11.84 26.99
CA THR A 344 -5.27 -11.17 26.75
C THR A 344 -5.22 -9.81 27.45
N MET A 345 -4.02 -9.27 27.64
CA MET A 345 -3.81 -7.89 28.11
C MET A 345 -3.88 -6.87 26.96
N ILE A 346 -4.35 -7.29 25.77
CA ILE A 346 -4.39 -6.44 24.58
C ILE A 346 -5.70 -5.65 24.61
N ASN A 347 -5.57 -4.33 24.78
CA ASN A 347 -6.71 -3.41 24.78
C ASN A 347 -7.39 -3.41 23.39
N GLY A 348 -8.72 -3.37 23.38
CA GLY A 348 -9.51 -3.28 22.14
C GLY A 348 -9.63 -4.56 21.30
N LEU A 349 -8.92 -5.65 21.61
CA LEU A 349 -8.94 -6.88 20.80
C LEU A 349 -10.34 -7.52 20.69
N ALA A 350 -11.10 -7.58 21.80
CA ALA A 350 -12.46 -8.10 21.78
C ALA A 350 -13.42 -7.20 20.99
N ALA A 351 -13.25 -5.88 21.05
CA ALA A 351 -14.07 -4.94 20.27
C ALA A 351 -13.78 -5.06 18.76
N ARG A 352 -12.52 -5.26 18.38
CA ARG A 352 -12.13 -5.54 16.99
C ARG A 352 -12.69 -6.86 16.49
N THR A 353 -12.60 -7.91 17.30
CA THR A 353 -13.20 -9.21 16.99
C THR A 353 -14.72 -9.10 16.82
N GLN A 354 -15.38 -8.31 17.68
CA GLN A 354 -16.82 -8.06 17.57
C GLN A 354 -17.17 -7.42 16.22
N LYS A 355 -16.51 -6.32 15.85
CA LYS A 355 -16.72 -5.64 14.57
C LYS A 355 -16.51 -6.58 13.38
N LEU A 356 -15.49 -7.43 13.42
CA LEU A 356 -15.22 -8.42 12.37
C LEU A 356 -16.34 -9.46 12.23
N LEU A 357 -16.88 -9.96 13.34
CA LEU A 357 -17.98 -10.92 13.30
C LEU A 357 -19.29 -10.25 12.83
N GLU A 358 -19.56 -9.04 13.29
CA GLU A 358 -20.74 -8.27 12.88
C GLU A 358 -20.72 -7.94 11.38
N SER A 359 -19.56 -7.61 10.80
CA SER A 359 -19.43 -7.37 9.35
C SER A 359 -19.68 -8.62 8.50
N LYS A 360 -19.55 -9.82 9.10
CA LYS A 360 -19.88 -11.11 8.48
C LYS A 360 -21.31 -11.59 8.78
N GLY A 361 -22.14 -10.74 9.40
CA GLY A 361 -23.56 -11.01 9.67
C GLY A 361 -23.84 -11.79 10.95
N TYR A 362 -22.86 -11.89 11.87
CA TYR A 362 -23.03 -12.53 13.17
C TYR A 362 -23.49 -11.54 14.24
N THR A 363 -24.27 -12.00 15.23
CA THR A 363 -24.71 -11.17 16.36
C THR A 363 -23.87 -11.50 17.60
N VAL A 364 -23.07 -10.54 18.05
CA VAL A 364 -22.29 -10.64 19.29
C VAL A 364 -23.11 -10.08 20.44
N ALA A 365 -23.46 -10.93 21.39
CA ALA A 365 -24.34 -10.58 22.51
C ALA A 365 -23.58 -9.94 23.68
N ASP A 366 -22.29 -10.24 23.84
CA ASP A 366 -21.52 -9.82 25.01
C ASP A 366 -20.00 -9.84 24.75
N ILE A 367 -19.29 -8.90 25.39
CA ILE A 367 -17.83 -8.77 25.34
C ILE A 367 -17.25 -8.63 26.76
N GLY A 368 -16.21 -9.42 27.07
CA GLY A 368 -15.50 -9.36 28.35
C GLY A 368 -15.79 -10.52 29.30
N ASN A 369 -15.03 -10.61 30.40
CA ASN A 369 -15.00 -11.81 31.26
C ASN A 369 -15.88 -11.67 32.50
N THR A 370 -16.75 -12.64 32.78
CA THR A 370 -17.26 -12.84 34.15
C THR A 370 -16.25 -13.61 35.02
N LYS A 371 -16.37 -13.56 36.36
CA LYS A 371 -15.45 -14.28 37.28
C LYS A 371 -15.36 -15.79 37.00
N LYS A 372 -16.43 -16.43 36.50
CA LYS A 372 -16.46 -17.87 36.16
C LYS A 372 -15.72 -18.19 34.86
N GLU A 373 -15.65 -17.24 33.94
CA GLU A 373 -15.11 -17.42 32.57
C GLU A 373 -13.59 -17.14 32.48
N ARG A 374 -12.98 -16.58 33.53
CA ARG A 374 -11.52 -16.34 33.61
C ARG A 374 -10.66 -17.61 33.59
N ASN A 375 -11.26 -18.78 33.81
CA ASN A 375 -10.57 -20.08 33.87
C ASN A 375 -10.58 -20.85 32.53
N LEU A 376 -11.09 -20.25 31.45
CA LEU A 376 -11.11 -20.89 30.14
C LEU A 376 -9.74 -20.86 29.46
N TYR A 377 -9.47 -21.91 28.67
CA TYR A 377 -8.22 -21.98 27.92
C TYR A 377 -8.23 -20.96 26.79
N LYS A 378 -7.11 -20.25 26.64
CA LYS A 378 -6.93 -19.20 25.65
C LYS A 378 -6.83 -19.77 24.23
N GLY A 379 -7.33 -19.05 23.23
CA GLY A 379 -7.29 -19.43 21.81
C GLY A 379 -8.25 -20.57 21.46
N LYS A 380 -9.39 -20.64 22.16
CA LYS A 380 -10.39 -21.71 22.02
C LYS A 380 -11.75 -21.13 21.69
N ILE A 381 -12.55 -21.88 20.94
CA ILE A 381 -13.97 -21.59 20.75
C ILE A 381 -14.77 -22.73 21.37
N TYR A 382 -15.60 -22.38 22.35
CA TYR A 382 -16.53 -23.30 22.96
C TYR A 382 -17.90 -23.15 22.31
N TYR A 383 -18.60 -24.25 22.05
CA TYR A 383 -19.90 -24.23 21.40
C TYR A 383 -20.85 -25.25 22.02
N LYS A 384 -22.16 -24.96 22.02
CA LYS A 384 -23.18 -25.92 22.45
C LYS A 384 -23.45 -26.98 21.37
N PRO A 385 -23.98 -28.16 21.74
CA PRO A 385 -24.45 -29.15 20.78
C PRO A 385 -25.37 -28.51 19.73
N GLY A 386 -25.09 -28.74 18.45
CA GLY A 386 -25.82 -28.13 17.33
C GLY A 386 -25.19 -26.84 16.75
N ALA A 387 -24.26 -26.20 17.45
CA ALA A 387 -23.57 -24.98 16.97
C ALA A 387 -22.20 -25.25 16.31
N ARG A 388 -21.84 -26.53 16.08
CA ARG A 388 -20.50 -26.93 15.61
C ARG A 388 -20.10 -26.33 14.27
N ASN A 389 -21.01 -26.31 13.29
CA ASN A 389 -20.72 -25.79 11.95
C ASN A 389 -20.48 -24.27 11.99
N MET A 390 -21.28 -23.56 12.77
CA MET A 390 -21.09 -22.13 12.98
C MET A 390 -19.80 -21.82 13.75
N ALA A 391 -19.44 -22.63 14.74
CA ALA A 391 -18.18 -22.50 15.45
C ALA A 391 -16.97 -22.72 14.53
N LYS A 392 -17.08 -23.61 13.51
CA LYS A 392 -16.07 -23.76 12.46
C LYS A 392 -15.97 -22.52 11.57
N GLU A 393 -17.10 -21.99 11.11
CA GLU A 393 -17.12 -20.75 10.30
C GLU A 393 -16.47 -19.59 11.08
N ILE A 394 -16.78 -19.43 12.37
CA ILE A 394 -16.16 -18.40 13.22
C ILE A 394 -14.66 -18.66 13.42
N ALA A 395 -14.24 -19.91 13.55
CA ALA A 395 -12.82 -20.27 13.66
C ALA A 395 -12.01 -19.93 12.40
N GLU A 396 -12.61 -19.99 11.21
CA GLU A 396 -11.99 -19.61 9.95
C GLU A 396 -11.89 -18.08 9.79
N ILE A 397 -12.83 -17.35 10.38
CA ILE A 397 -12.85 -15.88 10.34
C ILE A 397 -11.81 -15.28 11.29
N ILE A 398 -11.62 -15.86 12.47
CA ILE A 398 -10.71 -15.31 13.49
C ILE A 398 -9.28 -15.82 13.25
N PRO A 399 -8.31 -14.95 12.94
CA PRO A 399 -6.95 -15.37 12.64
C PRO A 399 -6.28 -16.12 13.80
N GLY A 400 -5.54 -17.17 13.46
CA GLY A 400 -4.85 -18.06 14.39
C GLY A 400 -5.57 -19.40 14.62
N THR A 401 -4.85 -20.40 15.11
CA THR A 401 -5.42 -21.75 15.32
C THR A 401 -6.43 -21.76 16.48
N GLN A 402 -7.72 -21.71 16.15
CA GLN A 402 -8.80 -21.88 17.11
C GLN A 402 -9.14 -23.36 17.25
N ARG A 403 -8.98 -23.94 18.45
CA ARG A 403 -9.51 -25.30 18.68
C ARG A 403 -10.93 -25.22 19.21
N LEU A 404 -11.79 -26.06 18.63
CA LEU A 404 -13.21 -26.14 18.93
C LEU A 404 -13.48 -27.14 20.06
N TYR A 405 -14.29 -26.76 21.04
CA TYR A 405 -14.70 -27.62 22.14
C TYR A 405 -16.21 -27.57 22.34
N GLU A 406 -16.86 -28.74 22.32
CA GLU A 406 -18.27 -28.82 22.66
C GLU A 406 -18.46 -28.70 24.18
N SER A 407 -19.40 -27.86 24.62
CA SER A 407 -19.70 -27.67 26.03
C SER A 407 -21.11 -27.10 26.22
N THR A 408 -21.85 -27.64 27.18
CA THR A 408 -23.18 -27.15 27.58
C THR A 408 -23.13 -26.20 28.78
N LYS A 409 -21.94 -25.90 29.30
CA LYS A 409 -21.76 -25.14 30.55
C LYS A 409 -21.93 -23.63 30.41
N PHE A 410 -22.14 -23.12 29.19
CA PHE A 410 -22.10 -21.70 28.89
C PHE A 410 -23.49 -21.13 28.62
N LYS A 411 -23.70 -19.87 29.02
CA LYS A 411 -24.93 -19.12 28.77
C LYS A 411 -25.16 -18.95 27.27
N TYR A 412 -24.11 -18.52 26.56
CA TYR A 412 -24.11 -18.26 25.12
C TYR A 412 -23.88 -19.55 24.34
N ASP A 413 -24.36 -19.57 23.10
CA ASP A 413 -24.28 -20.76 22.24
C ASP A 413 -22.87 -20.97 21.70
N ILE A 414 -22.14 -19.87 21.51
CA ILE A 414 -20.73 -19.85 21.15
C ILE A 414 -19.98 -18.88 22.05
N VAL A 415 -18.86 -19.33 22.62
CA VAL A 415 -17.95 -18.52 23.43
C VAL A 415 -16.56 -18.55 22.80
N VAL A 416 -16.11 -17.39 22.33
CA VAL A 416 -14.80 -17.20 21.70
C VAL A 416 -13.81 -16.70 22.76
N VAL A 417 -12.78 -17.49 23.06
CA VAL A 417 -11.74 -17.13 24.03
C VAL A 417 -10.47 -16.72 23.31
N LEU A 418 -10.26 -15.42 23.18
CA LEU A 418 -9.14 -14.85 22.43
C LEU A 418 -7.82 -15.15 23.13
N GLY A 419 -6.83 -15.64 22.40
CA GLY A 419 -5.51 -15.99 22.92
C GLY A 419 -4.41 -15.03 22.47
N ARG A 420 -3.20 -15.17 23.05
CA ARG A 420 -2.03 -14.35 22.66
C ARG A 420 -1.64 -14.50 21.17
N ASN A 421 -2.07 -15.58 20.52
CA ASN A 421 -1.81 -15.84 19.11
C ASN A 421 -2.95 -15.35 18.19
N THR A 422 -4.01 -14.77 18.75
CA THR A 422 -5.05 -14.13 17.95
C THR A 422 -4.54 -12.78 17.50
N LYS A 423 -4.22 -12.67 16.20
CA LYS A 423 -3.75 -11.45 15.57
C LYS A 423 -4.93 -10.85 14.82
N LEU A 424 -5.48 -9.78 15.36
CA LEU A 424 -6.57 -8.98 14.79
C LEU A 424 -6.22 -7.52 14.94
#